data_AF-A0A1D2WPB1-F1
#
_entry.id   AF-A0A1D2WPB1-F1
#
_cell.length_a   1.000
_cell.length_b   1.000
_cell.length_c   1.000
_cell.angle_alpha   90.00
_cell.angle_beta   90.00
_cell.angle_gamma   90.00
#
_symmetry.space_group_name_H-M   'P 1'
#
loop_
_entity.id
_entity.type
_entity.pdbx_description
1 polymer ?
#
loop_
_entity_poly.entity_id
_entity_poly.type
_entity_poly.pdbx_seq_one_letter_code
_entity_poly.pdbx_strand_id
1 'polypeptide(L)'
;MSGKSKINVFNKMTKTALDEEISAYVAYHRYYQRLIAVKIVSEGNTILDAAKILGKSYQTVHRWIKTCESEGLEGLKPSFGGGRPSKLTYDQLMELDKIIEKTPNMSMKDVHILVNEKFNVNYSLKQIGKIVRKLGYNYSKACPKFSKSLEDAEEQLKKLKRT
;
A
#
# COMPACT_ATOMS: atom_id res chain seq x y z
N MET A 1 -5.71 -39.58 3.87
CA MET A 1 -5.38 -38.67 5.00
C MET A 1 -3.87 -38.51 5.03
N SER A 2 -3.33 -37.36 4.60
CA SER A 2 -1.88 -37.13 4.66
C SER A 2 -1.48 -36.83 6.09
N GLY A 3 -0.70 -37.72 6.71
CA GLY A 3 -0.15 -37.51 8.05
C GLY A 3 0.68 -36.23 8.10
N LYS A 4 0.61 -35.50 9.22
CA LYS A 4 1.43 -34.29 9.42
C LYS A 4 2.91 -34.67 9.31
N SER A 5 3.66 -33.90 8.52
CA SER A 5 5.09 -34.11 8.33
C SER A 5 5.84 -33.96 9.67
N LYS A 6 6.78 -34.85 9.96
CA LYS A 6 7.57 -34.87 11.23
C LYS A 6 8.69 -33.82 11.27
N ILE A 7 8.78 -32.96 10.26
CA ILE A 7 9.90 -32.01 10.08
C ILE A 7 9.62 -30.74 10.89
N ASN A 8 10.59 -30.32 11.72
CA ASN A 8 10.54 -29.05 12.43
C ASN A 8 11.05 -27.91 11.54
N VAL A 9 10.12 -27.17 10.93
CA VAL A 9 10.39 -26.09 9.97
C VAL A 9 10.96 -24.83 10.64
N PHE A 10 10.72 -24.63 11.93
CA PHE A 10 11.10 -23.42 12.66
C PHE A 10 12.40 -23.58 13.47
N ASN A 11 13.21 -24.57 13.15
CA ASN A 11 14.48 -24.81 13.85
C ASN A 11 15.52 -23.69 13.59
N LYS A 12 15.45 -23.04 12.43
CA LYS A 12 16.40 -21.99 12.00
C LYS A 12 15.75 -20.63 11.70
N MET A 13 14.44 -20.52 11.87
CA MET A 13 13.70 -19.31 11.54
C MET A 13 12.45 -19.18 12.40
N THR A 14 12.00 -17.95 12.60
CA THR A 14 10.72 -17.68 13.26
C THR A 14 9.59 -17.68 12.25
N LYS A 15 8.36 -17.92 12.73
CA LYS A 15 7.15 -17.81 11.90
C LYS A 15 6.98 -16.39 11.33
N THR A 16 7.29 -15.35 12.11
CA THR A 16 7.20 -13.95 11.67
C THR A 16 8.14 -13.66 10.52
N ALA A 17 9.39 -14.13 10.58
CA ALA A 17 10.36 -13.97 9.50
C ALA A 17 9.91 -14.68 8.21
N LEU A 18 9.27 -15.86 8.35
CA LEU A 18 8.69 -16.57 7.21
C LEU A 18 7.55 -15.77 6.57
N ASP A 19 6.63 -15.22 7.37
CA ASP A 19 5.49 -14.44 6.87
C ASP A 19 5.95 -13.12 6.21
N GLU A 20 6.97 -12.46 6.76
CA GLU A 20 7.60 -11.26 6.17
C GLU A 20 8.23 -11.56 4.81
N GLU A 21 9.00 -12.65 4.71
CA GLU A 21 9.62 -13.09 3.46
C GLU A 21 8.56 -13.44 2.41
N ILE A 22 7.55 -14.22 2.78
CA ILE A 22 6.44 -14.54 1.89
C ILE A 22 5.79 -13.27 1.37
N SER A 23 5.50 -12.31 2.26
CA SER A 23 4.90 -11.01 1.92
C SER A 23 5.72 -10.25 0.88
N ALA A 24 7.04 -10.19 1.06
CA ALA A 24 7.95 -9.51 0.14
C ALA A 24 7.91 -10.09 -1.29
N TYR A 25 7.72 -11.41 -1.42
CA TYR A 25 7.73 -12.11 -2.70
C TYR A 25 6.37 -12.42 -3.30
N VAL A 26 5.25 -12.11 -2.62
CA VAL A 26 3.90 -12.33 -3.17
C VAL A 26 3.76 -11.73 -4.57
N ALA A 27 4.35 -10.56 -4.78
CA ALA A 27 4.30 -9.87 -6.06
C ALA A 27 5.03 -10.62 -7.17
N TYR A 28 6.29 -10.95 -6.92
CA TYR A 28 7.12 -11.70 -7.83
C TYR A 28 6.51 -13.07 -8.14
N HIS A 29 5.98 -13.76 -7.12
CA HIS A 29 5.31 -15.04 -7.30
C HIS A 29 4.06 -14.93 -8.19
N ARG A 30 3.19 -13.94 -7.96
CA ARG A 30 1.99 -13.74 -8.79
C ARG A 30 2.35 -13.39 -10.23
N TYR A 31 3.37 -12.56 -10.43
CA TYR A 31 3.86 -12.22 -11.76
C TYR A 31 4.40 -13.45 -12.48
N TYR A 32 5.23 -14.24 -11.80
CA TYR A 32 5.77 -15.49 -12.31
C TYR A 32 4.67 -16.48 -12.73
N GLN A 33 3.65 -16.69 -11.90
CA GLN A 33 2.50 -17.56 -12.26
C GLN A 33 1.80 -17.11 -13.55
N ARG A 34 1.65 -15.79 -13.75
CA ARG A 34 1.03 -15.23 -14.96
C ARG A 34 1.91 -15.44 -16.19
N LEU A 35 3.22 -15.28 -16.06
CA LEU A 35 4.17 -15.56 -17.14
C LEU A 35 4.13 -17.03 -17.56
N ILE A 36 4.11 -17.95 -16.59
CA ILE A 36 3.98 -19.39 -16.87
C ILE A 36 2.67 -19.70 -17.58
N ALA A 37 1.56 -19.06 -17.20
CA ALA A 37 0.29 -19.24 -17.90
C ALA A 37 0.38 -18.86 -19.38
N VAL A 38 0.97 -17.69 -19.67
CA VAL A 38 1.18 -17.23 -21.06
C VAL A 38 2.12 -18.16 -21.81
N LYS A 39 3.20 -18.63 -21.16
CA LYS A 39 4.15 -19.57 -21.75
C LYS A 39 3.47 -20.88 -22.16
N ILE A 40 2.68 -21.49 -21.27
CA ILE A 40 1.94 -22.72 -21.55
C ILE A 40 1.02 -22.56 -22.76
N VAL A 41 0.26 -21.46 -22.82
CA VAL A 41 -0.64 -21.18 -23.94
C VAL A 41 0.13 -20.90 -25.24
N SER A 42 1.27 -20.21 -25.16
CA SER A 42 2.14 -19.97 -26.32
C SER A 42 2.73 -21.25 -26.93
N GLU A 43 2.80 -22.32 -26.13
CA GLU A 43 3.26 -23.64 -26.56
C GLU A 43 2.11 -24.51 -27.13
N GLY A 44 0.93 -23.91 -27.35
CA GLY A 44 -0.21 -24.56 -28.00
C GLY A 44 -1.17 -25.27 -27.04
N ASN A 45 -0.94 -25.21 -25.73
CA ASN A 45 -1.86 -25.77 -24.74
C ASN A 45 -3.10 -24.88 -24.56
N THR A 46 -4.19 -25.48 -24.08
CA THR A 46 -5.41 -24.71 -23.82
C THR A 46 -5.31 -23.91 -22.52
N ILE A 47 -6.13 -22.86 -22.41
CA ILE A 47 -6.31 -22.08 -21.17
C ILE A 47 -6.71 -22.98 -20.00
N LEU A 48 -7.49 -24.04 -20.26
CA LEU A 48 -7.91 -24.98 -19.23
C LEU A 48 -6.74 -25.82 -18.71
N ASP A 49 -5.81 -26.23 -19.58
CA ASP A 49 -4.62 -26.98 -19.19
C ASP A 49 -3.69 -26.11 -18.35
N ALA A 50 -3.45 -24.87 -18.79
CA ALA A 50 -2.69 -23.89 -18.00
C ALA A 50 -3.31 -23.66 -16.61
N ALA A 51 -4.65 -23.58 -16.53
CA ALA A 51 -5.36 -23.43 -15.26
C ALA A 51 -5.19 -24.64 -14.34
N LYS A 52 -5.28 -25.86 -14.88
CA LYS A 52 -5.04 -27.11 -14.13
C LYS A 52 -3.60 -27.17 -13.61
N ILE A 53 -2.61 -26.90 -14.46
CA ILE A 53 -1.18 -26.92 -14.11
C ILE A 53 -0.88 -25.93 -12.98
N LEU A 54 -1.45 -24.72 -13.05
CA LEU A 54 -1.20 -23.66 -12.06
C LEU A 54 -2.10 -23.71 -10.82
N GLY A 55 -3.05 -24.66 -10.77
CA GLY A 55 -4.05 -24.74 -9.70
C GLY A 55 -4.92 -23.48 -9.60
N LYS A 56 -5.31 -22.90 -10.76
CA LYS A 56 -6.16 -21.71 -10.86
C LYS A 56 -7.47 -22.03 -11.58
N SER A 57 -8.45 -21.14 -11.45
CA SER A 57 -9.67 -21.25 -12.25
C SER A 57 -9.42 -20.86 -13.71
N TYR A 58 -10.20 -21.45 -14.61
CA TYR A 58 -10.18 -21.09 -16.03
C TYR A 58 -10.33 -19.58 -16.24
N GLN A 59 -11.29 -18.94 -15.55
CA GLN A 59 -11.57 -17.51 -15.70
C GLN A 59 -10.37 -16.64 -15.28
N THR A 60 -9.62 -17.07 -14.27
CA THR A 60 -8.42 -16.36 -13.80
C THR A 60 -7.35 -16.37 -14.88
N VAL A 61 -7.06 -17.54 -15.45
CA VAL A 61 -6.05 -17.69 -16.49
C VAL A 61 -6.51 -17.00 -17.78
N HIS A 62 -7.78 -17.17 -18.18
CA HIS A 62 -8.36 -16.48 -19.33
C HIS A 62 -8.17 -14.96 -19.23
N ARG A 63 -8.44 -14.37 -18.05
CA ARG A 63 -8.20 -12.95 -17.82
C ARG A 63 -6.73 -12.58 -18.00
N TRP A 64 -5.78 -13.37 -17.48
CA TRP A 64 -4.36 -13.11 -17.66
C TRP A 64 -3.94 -13.14 -19.13
N ILE A 65 -4.43 -14.12 -19.90
CA ILE A 65 -4.15 -14.20 -21.33
C ILE A 65 -4.74 -12.99 -22.06
N LYS A 66 -5.99 -12.61 -21.78
CA LYS A 66 -6.62 -11.43 -22.36
C LYS A 66 -5.87 -10.13 -22.03
N THR A 67 -5.44 -9.96 -20.78
CA THR A 67 -4.63 -8.81 -20.39
C THR A 67 -3.27 -8.80 -21.10
N CYS A 68 -2.62 -9.96 -21.27
CA CYS A 68 -1.38 -10.04 -22.03
C CYS A 68 -1.58 -9.72 -23.52
N GLU A 69 -2.70 -10.15 -24.10
CA GLU A 69 -3.06 -9.85 -25.48
C GLU A 69 -3.25 -8.34 -25.71
N SER A 70 -3.86 -7.62 -24.75
CA SER A 70 -4.12 -6.18 -24.87
C SER A 70 -2.99 -5.26 -24.39
N GLU A 71 -2.26 -5.65 -23.34
CA GLU A 71 -1.31 -4.78 -22.61
C GLU A 71 0.12 -5.35 -22.58
N GLY A 72 0.36 -6.52 -23.18
CA GLY A 72 1.65 -7.19 -23.15
C GLY A 72 2.08 -7.66 -21.75
N LEU A 73 3.38 -7.83 -21.55
CA LEU A 73 3.96 -8.29 -20.28
C LEU A 73 3.74 -7.29 -19.13
N GLU A 74 3.63 -6.00 -19.44
CA GLU A 74 3.38 -4.95 -18.44
C GLU A 74 2.03 -5.14 -17.75
N GLY A 75 0.98 -5.49 -18.49
CA GLY A 75 -0.35 -5.78 -17.92
C GLY A 75 -0.38 -7.03 -17.03
N LEU A 76 0.61 -7.92 -17.16
CA LEU A 76 0.74 -9.08 -16.28
C LEU A 76 1.33 -8.70 -14.92
N LYS A 77 1.97 -7.54 -14.76
CA LYS A 77 2.48 -7.12 -13.46
C LYS A 77 1.32 -6.96 -12.48
N PRO A 78 1.38 -7.56 -11.28
CA PRO A 78 0.31 -7.41 -10.31
C PRO A 78 0.20 -5.95 -9.87
N SER A 79 -0.97 -5.36 -10.05
CA SER A 79 -1.28 -4.08 -9.41
C SER A 79 -1.64 -4.31 -7.95
N PHE A 80 -0.85 -3.76 -7.04
CA PHE A 80 -1.15 -3.73 -5.60
C PHE A 80 -2.04 -2.54 -5.23
N GLY A 81 -2.67 -1.92 -6.23
CA GLY A 81 -3.71 -0.91 -6.04
C GLY A 81 -4.96 -1.54 -5.45
N GLY A 82 -4.89 -1.91 -4.16
CA GLY A 82 -6.07 -2.30 -3.40
C GLY A 82 -6.93 -1.06 -3.16
N GLY A 83 -8.15 -1.07 -3.67
CA GLY A 83 -9.17 -0.05 -3.44
C GLY A 83 -9.31 0.97 -4.58
N ARG A 84 -10.34 1.83 -4.46
CA ARG A 84 -10.55 2.95 -5.38
C ARG A 84 -9.30 3.85 -5.35
N PRO A 85 -8.74 4.22 -6.51
CA PRO A 85 -7.61 5.13 -6.54
C PRO A 85 -7.94 6.39 -5.74
N SER A 86 -6.97 6.89 -4.99
CA SER A 86 -7.10 8.17 -4.30
C SER A 86 -7.47 9.23 -5.34
N LYS A 87 -8.43 10.11 -5.02
CA LYS A 87 -8.75 11.24 -5.90
C LYS A 87 -7.57 12.20 -6.04
N LEU A 88 -6.69 12.27 -5.04
CA LEU A 88 -5.38 12.89 -5.16
C LEU A 88 -4.39 11.93 -5.80
N THR A 89 -3.70 12.42 -6.83
CA THR A 89 -2.50 11.79 -7.40
C THR A 89 -1.34 11.79 -6.40
N TYR A 90 -0.29 11.02 -6.69
CA TYR A 90 0.90 10.97 -5.85
C TYR A 90 1.58 12.35 -5.74
N ASP A 91 1.71 13.07 -6.86
CA ASP A 91 2.35 14.39 -6.89
C ASP A 91 1.57 15.42 -6.07
N GLN A 92 0.23 15.42 -6.21
CA GLN A 92 -0.64 16.28 -5.40
C GLN A 92 -0.55 15.94 -3.91
N LEU A 93 -0.38 14.65 -3.57
CA LEU A 93 -0.22 14.21 -2.19
C LEU A 93 1.13 14.68 -1.60
N MET A 94 2.22 14.60 -2.37
CA MET A 94 3.53 15.13 -1.95
C MET A 94 3.52 16.65 -1.84
N GLU A 95 2.82 17.33 -2.74
CA GLU A 95 2.67 18.78 -2.68
C GLU A 95 1.87 19.20 -1.45
N LEU A 96 0.78 18.48 -1.14
CA LEU A 96 0.00 18.68 0.08
C LEU A 96 0.87 18.51 1.34
N ASP A 97 1.72 17.48 1.37
CA ASP A 97 2.64 17.22 2.48
C ASP A 97 3.60 18.40 2.71
N LYS A 98 4.23 18.91 1.65
CA LYS A 98 5.12 20.08 1.71
C LYS A 98 4.41 21.35 2.21
N ILE A 99 3.14 21.55 1.86
CA ILE A 99 2.37 22.73 2.32
C ILE A 99 2.07 22.61 3.81
N ILE A 100 1.69 21.42 4.27
CA ILE A 100 1.43 21.16 5.69
C ILE A 100 2.70 21.35 6.51
N GLU A 101 3.85 20.85 6.02
CA GLU A 101 5.14 21.00 6.67
C GLU A 101 5.57 22.49 6.80
N LYS A 102 5.32 23.30 5.77
CA LYS A 102 5.64 24.74 5.77
C LYS A 102 4.67 25.58 6.59
N THR A 103 3.49 25.07 6.91
CA THR A 103 2.40 25.83 7.55
C THR A 103 2.04 25.18 8.90
N PRO A 104 2.78 25.48 9.99
CA PRO A 104 2.51 24.90 11.28
C PRO A 104 1.10 25.27 11.78
N ASN A 105 0.47 24.35 12.54
CA ASN A 105 -0.86 24.50 13.14
C ASN A 105 -2.08 24.46 12.21
N MET A 106 -1.93 23.94 10.98
CA MET A 106 -3.07 23.77 10.08
C MET A 106 -4.12 22.79 10.67
N SER A 107 -5.40 23.17 10.64
CA SER A 107 -6.50 22.31 11.08
C SER A 107 -7.00 21.40 9.95
N MET A 108 -7.79 20.36 10.27
CA MET A 108 -8.42 19.52 9.23
C MET A 108 -9.34 20.29 8.28
N LYS A 109 -9.97 21.37 8.76
CA LYS A 109 -10.83 22.21 7.92
C LYS A 109 -9.97 22.99 6.92
N ASP A 110 -8.82 23.48 7.35
CA ASP A 110 -7.89 24.20 6.49
C ASP A 110 -7.30 23.27 5.44
N VAL A 111 -6.93 22.03 5.81
CA VAL A 111 -6.49 21.01 4.85
C VAL A 111 -7.62 20.66 3.87
N HIS A 112 -8.87 20.59 4.34
CA HIS A 112 -10.02 20.31 3.49
C HIS A 112 -10.26 21.42 2.45
N ILE A 113 -10.23 22.68 2.89
CA ILE A 113 -10.34 23.85 2.03
C ILE A 113 -9.18 23.87 1.02
N LEU A 114 -7.95 23.70 1.49
CA LEU A 114 -6.75 23.64 0.64
C LEU A 114 -6.87 22.57 -0.45
N VAL A 115 -7.30 21.36 -0.09
CA VAL A 115 -7.44 20.26 -1.06
C VAL A 115 -8.55 20.55 -2.07
N ASN A 116 -9.63 21.19 -1.64
CA ASN A 116 -10.73 21.57 -2.53
C ASN A 116 -10.32 22.70 -3.48
N GLU A 117 -9.71 23.77 -2.96
CA GLU A 117 -9.36 24.96 -3.76
C GLU A 117 -8.14 24.72 -4.66
N LYS A 118 -7.11 24.06 -4.15
CA LYS A 118 -5.84 23.90 -4.88
C LYS A 118 -5.85 22.74 -5.85
N PHE A 119 -6.48 21.62 -5.48
CA PHE A 119 -6.47 20.41 -6.30
C PHE A 119 -7.82 20.14 -6.99
N ASN A 120 -8.85 20.95 -6.73
CA ASN A 120 -10.22 20.73 -7.20
C ASN A 120 -10.76 19.33 -6.85
N VAL A 121 -10.35 18.81 -5.68
CA VAL A 121 -10.71 17.49 -5.21
C VAL A 121 -11.61 17.61 -3.98
N ASN A 122 -12.88 17.24 -4.13
CA ASN A 122 -13.81 17.21 -3.01
C ASN A 122 -13.71 15.90 -2.21
N TYR A 123 -13.30 16.01 -0.94
CA TYR A 123 -13.34 14.93 0.05
C TYR A 123 -14.27 15.27 1.22
N SER A 124 -14.73 14.25 1.93
CA SER A 124 -15.28 14.45 3.28
C SER A 124 -14.18 14.74 4.29
N LEU A 125 -14.49 15.46 5.38
CA LEU A 125 -13.54 15.69 6.49
C LEU A 125 -12.96 14.37 7.05
N LYS A 126 -13.75 13.30 7.08
CA LYS A 126 -13.29 11.95 7.47
C LYS A 126 -12.21 11.41 6.54
N GLN A 127 -12.34 11.63 5.23
CA GLN A 127 -11.33 11.23 4.25
C GLN A 127 -10.06 12.08 4.37
N ILE A 128 -10.20 13.39 4.58
CA ILE A 128 -9.07 14.28 4.87
C ILE A 128 -8.31 13.78 6.11
N GLY A 129 -9.00 13.44 7.20
CA GLY A 129 -8.36 12.89 8.39
C GLY A 129 -7.59 11.58 8.15
N LYS A 130 -8.06 10.73 7.23
CA LYS A 130 -7.31 9.53 6.79
C LYS A 130 -6.06 9.91 5.99
N ILE A 131 -6.16 10.88 5.09
CA ILE A 131 -5.04 11.38 4.27
C ILE A 131 -3.95 11.98 5.16
N VAL A 132 -4.33 12.90 6.06
CA VAL A 132 -3.45 13.54 7.04
C VAL A 132 -2.76 12.51 7.95
N ARG A 133 -3.50 11.49 8.40
CA ARG A 133 -2.92 10.38 9.19
C ARG A 133 -1.91 9.56 8.39
N LYS A 134 -2.20 9.28 7.11
CA LYS A 134 -1.33 8.53 6.20
C LYS A 134 -0.03 9.28 5.92
N LEU A 135 -0.08 10.61 5.87
CA LEU A 135 1.08 11.50 5.78
C LEU A 135 1.86 11.63 7.11
N GLY A 136 1.40 11.03 8.20
CA GLY A 136 2.12 11.05 9.48
C GLY A 136 1.76 12.20 10.41
N TYR A 137 0.64 12.91 10.20
CA TYR A 137 0.19 14.00 11.07
C TYR A 137 -0.94 13.56 12.03
N ASN A 138 -1.15 14.32 13.11
CA ASN A 138 -2.18 14.07 14.12
C ASN A 138 -3.53 14.76 13.82
N TYR A 139 -4.60 14.28 14.47
CA TYR A 139 -5.98 14.72 14.21
C TYR A 139 -6.29 16.14 14.73
N SER A 140 -5.68 16.51 15.86
CA SER A 140 -6.06 17.73 16.61
C SER A 140 -5.36 18.98 16.11
N LYS A 141 -4.19 18.82 15.47
CA LYS A 141 -3.39 19.83 14.78
C LYS A 141 -2.56 19.06 13.76
N ALA A 142 -2.41 19.54 12.53
CA ALA A 142 -1.43 18.99 11.59
C ALA A 142 -0.01 19.35 12.06
N CYS A 143 0.37 18.85 13.24
CA CYS A 143 1.73 18.84 13.74
C CYS A 143 2.34 17.49 13.34
N PRO A 144 3.60 17.47 12.87
CA PRO A 144 4.33 16.23 12.59
C PRO A 144 4.28 15.31 13.81
N LYS A 145 3.95 14.02 13.63
CA LYS A 145 3.92 13.05 14.76
C LYS A 145 5.28 12.82 15.40
N PHE A 146 6.37 13.24 14.77
CA PHE A 146 7.73 13.05 15.26
C PHE A 146 8.56 14.33 15.06
N SER A 147 8.29 15.37 15.86
CA SER A 147 9.35 16.34 16.18
C SER A 147 10.35 15.63 17.10
N LYS A 148 11.59 15.52 16.63
CA LYS A 148 12.72 14.95 17.36
C LYS A 148 12.80 15.49 18.80
N SER A 149 13.03 14.56 19.71
CA SER A 149 13.55 14.68 21.08
C SER A 149 12.78 15.52 22.11
N LEU A 150 12.64 14.90 23.28
CA LEU A 150 11.82 15.26 24.44
C LEU A 150 12.52 16.20 25.43
N GLU A 151 13.65 16.83 25.08
CA GLU A 151 14.48 17.53 26.07
C GLU A 151 14.02 18.96 26.39
N ASP A 152 13.32 19.66 25.49
CA ASP A 152 12.89 21.06 25.72
C ASP A 152 11.50 21.22 26.36
N ALA A 153 10.71 20.14 26.49
CA ALA A 153 9.37 20.21 27.06
C ALA A 153 9.40 20.32 28.60
N GLU A 154 10.41 19.75 29.26
CA GLU A 154 10.53 19.79 30.71
C GLU A 154 11.00 21.16 31.23
N GLU A 155 11.86 21.87 30.48
CA GLU A 155 12.33 23.21 30.86
C GLU A 155 11.21 24.26 30.81
N GLN A 156 10.33 24.20 29.82
CA GLN A 156 9.23 25.15 29.70
C GLN A 156 8.15 24.96 30.78
N LEU A 157 7.94 23.72 31.23
CA LEU A 157 6.95 23.40 32.27
C LEU A 157 7.41 23.85 33.68
N LYS A 158 8.74 23.95 33.90
CA LYS A 158 9.31 24.42 35.17
C LYS A 158 9.28 25.95 35.32
N LYS A 159 9.28 26.70 34.21
CA LYS A 159 9.17 28.17 34.20
C LYS A 159 7.74 28.66 34.48
N LEU A 160 6.72 27.89 34.11
CA LEU A 160 5.31 28.28 34.30
C LEU A 160 4.77 28.05 35.73
N LYS A 161 5.49 27.32 36.59
CA LYS A 161 5.06 26.97 37.97
C LYS A 161 5.67 27.86 39.07
N ARG A 162 6.42 28.91 38.71
CA ARG A 162 7.12 29.79 39.67
C ARG A 162 6.66 31.25 39.63
N THR A 163 5.48 31.54 39.08
CA THR A 163 4.84 32.85 39.20
C THR A 163 3.55 32.72 40.00
#